data_AF-A0A1H3WU11-F1
#
_entry.id   AF-A0A1H3WU11-F1
#
_cell.length_a   1.000
_cell.length_b   1.000
_cell.length_c   1.000
_cell.angle_alpha   90.00
_cell.angle_beta   90.00
_cell.angle_gamma   90.00
#
_symmetry.space_group_name_H-M   'P 1'
#
loop_
_entity.id
_entity.type
_entity.pdbx_description
1 polymer ?
#
loop_
_entity_poly.entity_id
_entity_poly.type
_entity_poly.pdbx_seq_one_letter_code
_entity_poly.pdbx_strand_id
1 'polypeptide(L)'
;MVENKEGYFRNTALNLDKFANREFRTFWNKTLRIKGGYDFGRENETLSSALGKNELLGALTRTAKMLVWVLNKIEKDHCLNAIDDNSIKTTMSKLNAPTPVLNTFLWKLGSFVYALIILFNQNANMVSGLGLTEKTENYIKIFGVVSYFLFTYFNFNQSALKSKKN
;
A
#
# COMPACT_ATOMS: atom_id res chain seq x y z
N MET A 1 7.89 -42.40 22.43
CA MET A 1 7.88 -40.98 22.85
C MET A 1 8.06 -40.16 21.57
N VAL A 2 7.21 -39.18 21.28
CA VAL A 2 7.34 -38.38 20.04
C VAL A 2 8.47 -37.37 20.26
N GLU A 3 9.55 -37.56 19.51
CA GLU A 3 10.88 -36.96 19.73
C GLU A 3 11.02 -35.52 19.18
N ASN A 4 9.94 -34.92 18.67
CA ASN A 4 9.97 -33.54 18.17
C ASN A 4 8.65 -32.81 18.48
N LYS A 5 8.59 -32.14 19.64
CA LYS A 5 7.39 -31.42 20.11
C LYS A 5 7.15 -30.11 19.37
N GLU A 6 8.20 -29.48 18.83
CA GLU A 6 8.13 -28.14 18.24
C GLU A 6 7.38 -28.12 16.91
N GLY A 7 7.40 -29.22 16.15
CA GLY A 7 6.64 -29.37 14.90
C GLY A 7 5.23 -29.95 15.06
N TYR A 8 4.99 -30.73 16.12
CA TYR A 8 3.73 -31.47 16.28
C TYR A 8 2.52 -30.55 16.50
N PHE A 9 2.63 -29.60 17.44
CA PHE A 9 1.58 -28.63 17.71
C PHE A 9 1.36 -27.69 16.54
N ARG A 10 2.43 -27.28 15.86
CA ARG A 10 2.36 -26.45 14.65
C ARG A 10 1.62 -27.14 13.51
N ASN A 11 1.96 -28.39 13.19
CA ASN A 11 1.28 -29.15 12.15
C ASN A 11 -0.18 -29.41 12.50
N THR A 12 -0.47 -29.67 13.77
CA THR A 12 -1.85 -29.86 14.25
C THR A 12 -2.66 -28.57 14.09
N ALA A 13 -2.11 -27.43 14.50
CA ALA A 13 -2.75 -26.12 14.34
C ALA A 13 -2.97 -25.76 12.86
N LEU A 14 -1.99 -26.02 12.00
CA LEU A 14 -2.08 -25.79 10.56
C LEU A 14 -3.13 -26.68 9.88
N ASN A 15 -3.19 -27.96 10.27
CA ASN A 15 -4.22 -28.87 9.76
C ASN A 15 -5.61 -28.48 10.24
N LEU A 16 -5.74 -28.04 11.49
CA LEU A 16 -7.01 -27.56 12.04
C LEU A 16 -7.48 -26.28 11.33
N ASP A 17 -6.58 -25.34 11.04
CA ASP A 17 -6.89 -24.12 10.29
C ASP A 17 -7.38 -24.43 8.87
N LYS A 18 -6.66 -25.31 8.15
CA LYS A 18 -7.08 -25.79 6.82
C LYS A 18 -8.42 -26.51 6.86
N PHE A 19 -8.63 -27.37 7.86
CA PHE A 19 -9.88 -28.08 8.07
C PHE A 19 -11.04 -27.11 8.35
N ALA A 20 -10.84 -26.14 9.24
CA ALA A 20 -11.86 -25.15 9.59
C ALA A 20 -12.21 -24.25 8.39
N ASN A 21 -11.25 -23.89 7.54
CA ASN A 21 -11.53 -23.18 6.30
C ASN A 21 -12.44 -24.01 5.37
N ARG A 22 -12.13 -25.30 5.21
CA ARG A 22 -12.87 -26.22 4.34
C ARG A 22 -14.26 -26.56 4.87
N GLU A 23 -14.39 -26.96 6.13
CA GLU A 23 -15.67 -27.43 6.68
C GLU A 23 -16.66 -26.29 6.86
N PHE A 24 -16.21 -25.14 7.35
CA PHE A 24 -17.08 -24.00 7.59
C PHE A 24 -17.14 -23.04 6.40
N ARG A 25 -16.80 -23.50 5.19
CA ARG A 25 -16.74 -22.67 3.97
C ARG A 25 -18.01 -21.87 3.70
N THR A 26 -19.18 -22.48 3.91
CA THR A 26 -20.48 -21.83 3.70
C THR A 26 -20.69 -20.72 4.72
N PHE A 27 -20.28 -20.95 5.96
CA PHE A 27 -20.35 -19.96 7.03
C PHE A 27 -19.41 -18.78 6.74
N TRP A 28 -18.13 -19.05 6.45
CA TRP A 28 -17.13 -18.00 6.16
C TRP A 28 -17.48 -17.18 4.92
N ASN A 29 -17.92 -17.82 3.84
CA ASN A 29 -18.34 -17.10 2.64
C ASN A 29 -19.56 -16.20 2.87
N LYS A 30 -20.40 -16.50 3.86
CA LYS A 30 -21.56 -15.68 4.24
C LYS A 30 -21.20 -14.57 5.22
N THR A 31 -20.31 -14.82 6.17
CA THR A 31 -20.01 -13.91 7.27
C THR A 31 -18.80 -13.02 7.04
N LEU A 32 -17.78 -13.53 6.34
CA LEU A 32 -16.48 -12.86 6.20
C LEU A 32 -16.25 -12.23 4.81
N ARG A 33 -17.05 -12.58 3.81
CA ARG A 33 -16.88 -12.17 2.41
C ARG A 33 -18.03 -11.28 1.93
N ILE A 34 -17.73 -10.28 1.09
CA ILE A 34 -18.74 -9.59 0.28
C ILE A 34 -18.87 -10.25 -1.11
N LYS A 35 -19.95 -9.96 -1.84
CA LYS A 35 -20.15 -10.52 -3.19
C LYS A 35 -18.99 -10.12 -4.11
N GLY A 36 -18.44 -11.09 -4.85
CA GLY A 36 -17.31 -10.88 -5.77
C GLY A 36 -15.91 -11.06 -5.17
N GLY A 37 -15.81 -11.43 -3.88
CA GLY A 37 -14.52 -11.77 -3.24
C GLY A 37 -14.02 -13.19 -3.54
N TYR A 38 -12.83 -13.50 -3.05
CA TYR A 38 -12.24 -14.84 -3.11
C TYR A 38 -12.99 -15.83 -2.22
N ASP A 39 -13.38 -17.00 -2.75
CA ASP A 39 -14.15 -17.99 -2.01
C ASP A 39 -13.32 -18.66 -0.89
N PHE A 40 -13.93 -18.80 0.29
CA PHE A 40 -13.41 -19.63 1.38
C PHE A 40 -13.64 -21.12 1.11
N GLY A 41 -12.80 -21.98 1.70
CA GLY A 41 -12.96 -23.44 1.67
C GLY A 41 -12.23 -24.20 0.57
N ARG A 42 -11.21 -23.59 -0.04
CA ARG A 42 -10.30 -24.31 -0.93
C ARG A 42 -9.53 -25.39 -0.16
N GLU A 43 -9.37 -26.55 -0.77
CA GLU A 43 -8.62 -27.64 -0.15
C GLU A 43 -7.16 -27.26 0.08
N ASN A 44 -6.62 -27.69 1.23
CA ASN A 44 -5.25 -27.43 1.68
C ASN A 44 -4.90 -25.95 1.89
N GLU A 45 -5.88 -25.04 1.91
CA GLU A 45 -5.67 -23.61 2.17
C GLU A 45 -6.11 -23.23 3.60
N THR A 46 -5.31 -22.41 4.28
CA THR A 46 -5.63 -21.87 5.61
C THR A 46 -6.69 -20.78 5.53
N LEU A 47 -7.45 -20.58 6.60
CA LEU A 47 -8.42 -19.50 6.69
C LEU A 47 -7.74 -18.13 6.58
N SER A 48 -6.56 -18.00 7.20
CA SER A 48 -5.70 -16.82 7.16
C SER A 48 -5.26 -16.44 5.74
N SER A 49 -4.90 -17.41 4.89
CA SER A 49 -4.58 -17.16 3.46
C SER A 49 -5.79 -16.60 2.70
N ALA A 50 -6.96 -17.23 2.88
CA ALA A 50 -8.20 -16.79 2.22
C ALA A 50 -8.65 -15.40 2.71
N LEU A 51 -8.45 -15.09 4.00
CA LEU A 51 -8.64 -13.74 4.54
C LEU A 51 -7.70 -12.73 3.90
N GLY A 52 -6.41 -13.04 3.78
CA GLY A 52 -5.42 -12.16 3.16
C GLY A 52 -5.73 -11.86 1.68
N LYS A 53 -6.16 -12.87 0.90
CA LYS A 53 -6.60 -12.67 -0.48
C LYS A 53 -7.81 -11.75 -0.58
N ASN A 54 -8.78 -11.91 0.32
CA ASN A 54 -9.94 -11.04 0.38
C ASN A 54 -9.60 -9.62 0.88
N GLU A 55 -8.59 -9.48 1.75
CA GLU A 55 -8.06 -8.19 2.19
C GLU A 55 -7.50 -7.40 1.00
N LEU A 56 -6.70 -8.06 0.16
CA LEU A 56 -6.14 -7.50 -1.06
C LEU A 56 -7.20 -7.06 -2.07
N LEU A 57 -8.27 -7.86 -2.20
CA LEU A 57 -9.38 -7.57 -3.09
C LEU A 57 -10.34 -6.51 -2.54
N GLY A 58 -10.16 -6.05 -1.29
CA GLY A 58 -11.11 -5.18 -0.61
C GLY A 58 -12.47 -5.85 -0.35
N ALA A 59 -12.52 -7.19 -0.37
CA ALA A 59 -13.73 -7.98 -0.34
C ALA A 59 -14.11 -8.53 1.05
N LEU A 60 -13.56 -7.92 2.10
CA LEU A 60 -13.84 -8.27 3.51
C LEU A 60 -15.06 -7.55 4.06
N THR A 61 -15.90 -8.29 4.79
CA THR A 61 -16.97 -7.70 5.62
C THR A 61 -16.37 -6.94 6.82
N ARG A 62 -17.20 -6.16 7.53
CA ARG A 62 -16.76 -5.48 8.77
C ARG A 62 -16.28 -6.49 9.83
N THR A 63 -16.97 -7.61 9.96
CA THR A 63 -16.59 -8.70 10.88
C THR A 63 -15.25 -9.30 10.49
N ALA A 64 -15.00 -9.51 9.19
CA ALA A 64 -13.72 -10.03 8.73
C ALA A 64 -12.57 -9.04 8.94
N LYS A 65 -12.80 -7.73 8.73
CA LYS A 65 -11.79 -6.71 9.04
C LYS A 65 -11.43 -6.68 10.52
N MET A 66 -12.41 -6.86 11.41
CA MET A 66 -12.14 -7.00 12.86
C MET A 66 -11.30 -8.25 13.15
N LEU A 67 -11.63 -9.39 12.53
CA LEU A 67 -10.86 -10.62 12.69
C LEU A 67 -9.42 -10.47 12.21
N VAL A 68 -9.21 -9.89 11.02
CA VAL A 68 -7.88 -9.59 10.47
C VAL A 68 -7.11 -8.65 11.40
N TRP A 69 -7.76 -7.63 11.95
CA TRP A 69 -7.12 -6.71 12.90
C TRP A 69 -6.65 -7.42 14.18
N VAL A 70 -7.44 -8.35 14.73
CA VAL A 70 -7.04 -9.16 15.89
C VAL A 70 -5.84 -10.05 15.55
N LEU A 71 -5.85 -10.70 14.38
CA LEU A 71 -4.73 -11.52 13.93
C LEU A 71 -3.45 -10.68 13.73
N ASN A 72 -3.59 -9.49 13.16
CA ASN A 72 -2.49 -8.54 12.97
C ASN A 72 -1.90 -7.99 14.28
N LYS A 73 -2.64 -8.07 15.39
CA LYS A 73 -2.13 -7.73 16.73
C LYS A 73 -1.25 -8.82 17.32
N ILE A 74 -1.47 -10.09 16.95
CA ILE A 74 -0.66 -11.22 17.41
C ILE A 74 0.64 -11.25 16.61
N GLU A 75 0.53 -11.18 15.28
CA GLU A 75 1.66 -11.14 14.37
C GLU A 75 1.37 -10.09 13.29
N LYS A 76 2.32 -9.18 13.06
CA LYS A 76 2.13 -8.12 12.06
C LYS A 76 1.91 -8.73 10.67
N ASP A 77 0.84 -8.28 10.01
CA ASP A 77 0.46 -8.70 8.65
C ASP A 77 0.25 -10.22 8.52
N HIS A 78 -0.24 -10.86 9.59
CA HIS A 78 -0.42 -12.32 9.70
C HIS A 78 -1.15 -12.94 8.49
N CYS A 79 -2.30 -12.36 8.09
CA CYS A 79 -3.10 -12.88 6.98
C CYS A 79 -2.41 -12.73 5.62
N LEU A 80 -1.66 -11.64 5.43
CA LEU A 80 -0.92 -11.40 4.19
C LEU A 80 0.29 -12.33 4.08
N ASN A 81 0.95 -12.61 5.21
CA ASN A 81 2.07 -13.56 5.28
C ASN A 81 1.63 -15.01 5.08
N ALA A 82 0.38 -15.33 5.44
CA ALA A 82 -0.20 -16.66 5.25
C ALA A 82 -0.54 -17.00 3.79
N ILE A 83 -0.50 -16.01 2.88
CA ILE A 83 -0.73 -16.24 1.45
C ILE A 83 0.47 -17.02 0.88
N ASP A 84 0.32 -18.33 0.76
CA ASP A 84 1.28 -19.21 0.10
C ASP A 84 1.08 -19.16 -1.42
N ASP A 85 1.17 -17.96 -1.97
CA ASP A 85 1.14 -17.70 -3.41
C ASP A 85 2.37 -16.86 -3.78
N ASN A 86 3.36 -17.52 -4.39
CA ASN A 86 4.61 -16.90 -4.82
C ASN A 86 4.37 -15.70 -5.75
N SER A 87 3.28 -15.68 -6.52
CA SER A 87 2.92 -14.56 -7.37
C SER A 87 2.51 -13.33 -6.55
N ILE A 88 1.66 -13.51 -5.53
CA ILE A 88 1.20 -12.45 -4.63
C ILE A 88 2.34 -11.94 -3.75
N LYS A 89 3.18 -12.84 -3.21
CA LYS A 89 4.36 -12.46 -2.42
C LYS A 89 5.32 -11.59 -3.23
N THR A 90 5.50 -11.91 -4.52
CA THR A 90 6.29 -11.11 -5.46
C THR A 90 5.63 -9.74 -5.71
N THR A 91 4.31 -9.71 -5.97
CA THR A 91 3.57 -8.45 -6.19
C THR A 91 3.60 -7.55 -4.96
N MET A 92 3.43 -8.11 -3.76
CA MET A 92 3.48 -7.38 -2.49
C MET A 92 4.88 -6.84 -2.20
N SER A 93 5.94 -7.60 -2.50
CA SER A 93 7.32 -7.10 -2.38
C SER A 93 7.61 -5.92 -3.33
N LYS A 94 6.98 -5.91 -4.51
CA LYS A 94 7.09 -4.83 -5.50
C LYS A 94 6.26 -3.60 -5.12
N LEU A 95 5.08 -3.80 -4.52
CA LEU A 95 4.23 -2.72 -4.01
C LEU A 95 4.83 -2.02 -2.80
N ASN A 96 5.46 -2.79 -1.90
CA ASN A 96 6.15 -2.27 -0.73
C ASN A 96 7.62 -1.89 -1.03
N ALA A 97 8.06 -1.96 -2.28
CA ALA A 97 9.38 -1.51 -2.66
C ALA A 97 9.49 0.01 -2.42
N PRO A 98 10.57 0.47 -1.77
CA PRO A 98 10.74 1.89 -1.51
C PRO A 98 10.69 2.68 -2.82
N THR A 99 10.06 3.85 -2.77
CA THR A 99 10.00 4.76 -3.92
C THR A 99 11.42 4.96 -4.46
N PRO A 100 11.65 4.84 -5.78
CA PRO A 100 13.00 4.91 -6.34
C PRO A 100 13.75 6.13 -5.81
N VAL A 101 15.02 5.95 -5.43
CA VAL A 101 15.86 7.01 -4.84
C VAL A 101 15.84 8.28 -5.68
N LEU A 102 15.77 8.13 -7.01
CA LEU A 102 15.65 9.24 -7.96
C LEU A 102 14.36 10.06 -7.76
N ASN A 103 13.21 9.43 -7.52
CA ASN A 103 11.96 10.13 -7.27
C ASN A 103 12.01 10.89 -5.94
N THR A 104 12.57 10.27 -4.90
CA THR A 104 12.75 10.91 -3.59
C THR A 104 13.70 12.12 -3.70
N PHE A 105 14.76 12.01 -4.48
CA PHE A 105 15.67 13.11 -4.78
C PHE A 105 14.97 14.23 -5.56
N LEU A 106 14.24 13.91 -6.63
CA LEU A 106 13.48 14.87 -7.42
C LEU A 106 12.44 15.60 -6.57
N TRP A 107 11.79 14.92 -5.63
CA TRP A 107 10.84 15.53 -4.70
C TRP A 107 11.54 16.53 -3.77
N LYS A 108 12.66 16.13 -3.15
CA LYS A 108 13.49 17.03 -2.32
C LYS A 108 14.00 18.23 -3.11
N LEU A 109 14.44 18.02 -4.35
CA LEU A 109 14.91 19.09 -5.24
C LEU A 109 13.77 20.05 -5.61
N GLY A 110 12.60 19.53 -5.94
CA GLY A 110 11.40 20.33 -6.24
C GLY A 110 10.96 21.18 -5.04
N SER A 111 10.93 20.61 -3.84
CA SER A 111 10.62 21.34 -2.61
C SER A 111 11.67 22.43 -2.31
N PHE A 112 12.94 22.16 -2.56
CA PHE A 112 14.02 23.14 -2.40
C PHE A 112 13.86 24.33 -3.37
N VAL A 113 13.60 24.05 -4.66
CA VAL A 113 13.34 25.10 -5.66
C VAL A 113 12.11 25.93 -5.29
N TYR A 114 11.04 25.29 -4.79
CA TYR A 114 9.85 26.00 -4.34
C TYR A 114 10.12 26.92 -3.13
N ALA A 115 10.90 26.46 -2.16
CA ALA A 115 11.33 27.28 -1.02
C ALA A 115 12.15 28.51 -1.48
N LEU A 116 13.02 28.35 -2.49
CA LEU A 116 13.73 29.47 -3.09
C LEU A 116 12.77 30.49 -3.72
N ILE A 117 11.76 30.04 -4.47
CA ILE A 117 10.76 30.92 -5.08
C ILE A 117 10.02 31.74 -4.00
N ILE A 118 9.61 31.10 -2.90
CA ILE A 118 8.98 31.81 -1.77
C ILE A 118 9.94 32.83 -1.14
N LEU A 119 11.20 32.46 -0.94
CA LEU A 119 12.21 33.34 -0.35
C LEU A 119 12.47 34.58 -1.21
N PHE A 120 12.56 34.41 -2.54
CA PHE A 120 12.66 35.53 -3.49
C PHE A 120 11.40 36.40 -3.48
N ASN A 121 10.21 35.80 -3.35
CA ASN A 121 8.95 36.54 -3.27
C ASN A 121 8.82 37.35 -1.96
N GLN A 122 9.26 36.80 -0.83
CA GLN A 122 9.26 37.52 0.45
C GLN A 122 10.30 38.65 0.47
N ASN A 123 11.43 38.48 -0.23
CA ASN A 123 12.45 39.50 -0.43
C ASN A 123 12.26 40.24 -1.77
N ALA A 124 11.07 40.81 -2.00
CA ALA A 124 10.71 41.52 -3.25
C ALA A 124 11.73 42.61 -3.66
N ASN A 125 12.44 43.21 -2.69
CA ASN A 125 13.52 44.20 -2.92
C ASN A 125 14.73 43.63 -3.69
N MET A 126 14.98 42.32 -3.64
CA MET A 126 16.03 41.67 -4.45
C MET A 126 15.59 41.45 -5.90
N VAL A 127 14.31 41.19 -6.12
CA VAL A 127 13.75 40.95 -7.47
C VAL A 127 13.61 42.27 -8.23
N SER A 128 13.23 43.35 -7.56
CA SER A 128 13.22 44.71 -8.12
C SER A 128 14.63 45.22 -8.45
N GLY A 129 15.65 44.80 -7.69
CA GLY A 129 17.07 45.06 -7.98
C GLY A 129 17.60 44.43 -9.28
N LEU A 130 16.85 43.50 -9.89
CA LEU A 130 17.16 42.89 -11.19
C LEU A 130 16.54 43.66 -12.38
N GLY A 131 15.80 44.74 -12.13
CA GLY A 131 15.18 45.56 -13.18
C GLY A 131 14.00 44.91 -13.91
N LEU A 132 13.39 43.88 -13.32
CA LEU A 132 12.24 43.18 -13.90
C LEU A 132 10.96 44.00 -13.75
N THR A 133 10.16 44.09 -14.81
CA THR A 133 8.85 44.74 -14.79
C THR A 133 7.81 43.93 -14.02
N GLU A 134 6.87 44.59 -13.35
CA GLU A 134 5.82 43.98 -12.51
C GLU A 134 5.00 42.89 -13.22
N LYS A 135 4.70 43.06 -14.52
CA LYS A 135 4.04 42.03 -15.34
C LYS A 135 4.86 40.74 -15.40
N THR A 136 6.16 40.84 -15.64
CA THR A 136 7.08 39.69 -15.74
C THR A 136 7.20 38.96 -14.41
N GLU A 137 7.25 39.71 -13.31
CA GLU A 137 7.26 39.15 -11.95
C GLU A 137 6.01 38.30 -11.68
N ASN A 138 4.82 38.80 -12.05
CA ASN A 138 3.58 38.07 -11.87
C ASN A 138 3.51 36.80 -12.73
N TYR A 139 4.01 36.83 -13.97
CA TYR A 139 4.09 35.62 -14.80
C TYR A 139 5.00 34.56 -14.19
N ILE A 140 6.15 34.95 -13.61
CA ILE A 140 7.07 34.02 -12.95
C ILE A 140 6.39 33.34 -11.75
N LYS A 141 5.64 34.10 -10.95
CA LYS A 141 4.88 33.57 -9.80
C LYS A 141 3.82 32.57 -10.22
N ILE A 142 3.00 32.91 -11.22
CA ILE A 142 1.95 32.02 -11.74
C ILE A 142 2.56 30.74 -12.33
N PHE A 143 3.63 30.86 -13.12
CA PHE A 143 4.32 29.72 -13.71
C PHE A 143 4.91 28.79 -12.64
N GLY A 144 5.49 29.34 -11.57
CA GLY A 144 6.02 28.56 -10.45
C GLY A 144 4.94 27.73 -9.75
N VAL A 145 3.78 28.32 -9.49
CA VAL A 145 2.63 27.62 -8.87
C VAL A 145 2.10 26.51 -9.78
N VAL A 146 1.89 26.79 -11.07
CA VAL A 146 1.40 25.81 -12.05
C VAL A 146 2.39 24.66 -12.23
N SER A 147 3.69 24.96 -12.30
CA SER A 147 4.75 23.95 -12.40
C SER A 147 4.80 23.03 -11.18
N TYR A 148 4.59 23.58 -9.97
CA TYR A 148 4.51 22.79 -8.74
C TYR A 148 3.33 21.82 -8.74
N PHE A 149 2.14 22.27 -9.13
CA PHE A 149 0.97 21.40 -9.22
C PHE A 149 1.14 20.32 -10.28
N LEU A 150 1.69 20.65 -11.46
CA LEU A 150 1.99 19.67 -12.51
C LEU A 150 3.02 18.64 -12.05
N PHE A 151 4.12 19.08 -11.43
CA PHE A 151 5.16 18.19 -10.93
C PHE A 151 4.64 17.24 -9.84
N THR A 152 3.80 17.75 -8.94
CA THR A 152 3.16 16.95 -7.89
C THR A 152 2.19 15.94 -8.49
N TYR A 153 1.36 16.36 -9.46
CA TYR A 153 0.41 15.51 -10.16
C TYR A 153 1.11 14.37 -10.93
N PHE A 154 2.16 14.68 -11.70
CA PHE A 154 2.90 13.68 -12.47
C PHE A 154 3.64 12.67 -11.58
N ASN A 155 4.27 13.11 -10.48
CA ASN A 155 4.94 12.20 -9.54
C ASN A 155 3.95 11.26 -8.84
N PHE A 156 2.77 11.76 -8.48
CA PHE A 156 1.72 10.93 -7.87
C PHE A 156 1.16 9.91 -8.87
N ASN A 157 0.93 10.34 -10.12
CA ASN A 157 0.36 9.47 -11.14
C ASN A 157 1.33 8.36 -11.61
N GLN A 158 2.65 8.61 -11.65
CA GLN A 158 3.62 7.54 -11.91
C GLN A 158 3.61 6.46 -10.82
N SER A 159 3.38 6.85 -9.56
CA SER A 159 3.26 5.91 -8.43
C SER A 159 2.00 5.05 -8.56
N ALA A 160 0.89 5.62 -9.05
CA ALA A 160 -0.36 4.92 -9.28
C ALA A 160 -0.34 4.01 -10.54
N LEU A 161 0.32 4.44 -11.62
CA LEU A 161 0.37 3.69 -12.89
C LEU A 161 1.24 2.42 -12.82
N LYS A 162 2.31 2.43 -12.01
CA LYS A 162 3.11 1.21 -11.77
C LYS A 162 2.37 0.12 -11.00
N SER A 163 1.38 0.48 -10.20
CA SER A 163 0.50 -0.45 -9.48
C SER A 163 -0.54 -1.12 -10.39
N LYS A 164 -0.91 -0.48 -11.52
CA LYS A 164 -1.98 -0.95 -12.42
C LYS A 164 -1.50 -1.76 -13.63
N LYS A 165 -0.19 -1.78 -13.92
CA LYS A 165 0.36 -2.33 -15.17
C LYS A 165 1.09 -3.67 -15.02
N ASN A 166 1.03 -4.31 -13.84
CA ASN A 166 1.63 -5.62 -13.58
C ASN A 166 0.67 -6.54 -12.86
#